data_AF-A0A975CRA8-F1
#
_entry.id   AF-A0A975CRA8-F1
#
_cell.length_a   1.000
_cell.length_b   1.000
_cell.length_c   1.000
_cell.angle_alpha   90.00
_cell.angle_beta   90.00
_cell.angle_gamma   90.00
#
_symmetry.space_group_name_H-M   'P 1'
#
loop_
_entity.id
_entity.type
_entity.pdbx_description
1 polymer ?
#
loop_
_entity_poly.entity_id
_entity_poly.type
_entity_poly.pdbx_seq_one_letter_code
_entity_poly.pdbx_strand_id
1 'polypeptide(L)' 'MDFKQQATSLFEKYLSEWESNPKRMESGYDYESTYAEMMHKLEQEVLQLSVGEIPKDKNVKKNFRLDLEK' A
#
# COMPACT_ATOMS: atom_id res chain seq x y z
N MET A 1 9.06 -15.06 1.40
CA MET A 1 9.52 -14.21 0.30
C MET A 1 10.36 -13.09 0.87
N ASP A 2 11.46 -12.73 0.21
CA ASP A 2 12.25 -11.55 0.57
C ASP A 2 11.40 -10.28 0.41
N PHE A 3 11.59 -9.27 1.28
CA PHE A 3 10.88 -7.99 1.22
C PHE A 3 11.03 -7.34 -0.17
N LYS A 4 12.24 -7.39 -0.73
CA LYS A 4 12.51 -6.85 -2.06
C LYS A 4 11.67 -7.51 -3.14
N GLN A 5 11.54 -8.85 -3.09
CA GLN A 5 10.72 -9.59 -4.03
C GLN A 5 9.23 -9.20 -3.92
N GLN A 6 8.72 -9.03 -2.70
CA GLN A 6 7.33 -8.61 -2.48
C GLN A 6 7.07 -7.19 -2.98
N ALA A 7 8.00 -6.26 -2.72
CA ALA A 7 7.91 -4.88 -3.21
C ALA A 7 7.97 -4.82 -4.74
N THR A 8 8.86 -5.59 -5.37
CA THR A 8 8.91 -5.68 -6.85
C THR A 8 7.62 -6.25 -7.42
N SER A 9 7.07 -7.33 -6.85
CA SER A 9 5.80 -7.90 -7.32
C SER A 9 4.62 -6.94 -7.17
N LEU A 10 4.58 -6.15 -6.09
CA LEU A 10 3.59 -5.08 -5.95
C LEU A 10 3.75 -4.00 -7.03
N PHE A 11 4.98 -3.59 -7.31
CA PHE A 11 5.26 -2.63 -8.36
C PHE A 11 4.81 -3.11 -9.73
N GLU A 12 5.16 -4.34 -10.10
CA GLU A 12 4.72 -4.93 -11.36
C GLU A 12 3.20 -4.97 -11.48
N LYS A 13 2.50 -5.32 -10.40
CA LYS A 13 1.03 -5.33 -10.36
C LYS A 13 0.46 -3.93 -10.60
N TYR A 14 0.87 -2.94 -9.80
CA TYR A 14 0.37 -1.57 -9.89
C TYR A 14 0.68 -0.93 -11.25
N LEU A 15 1.88 -1.18 -11.78
CA LEU A 15 2.27 -0.70 -13.10
C LEU A 15 1.42 -1.33 -14.20
N SER A 16 1.16 -2.64 -14.16
CA SER A 16 0.32 -3.34 -15.14
C SER A 16 -1.13 -2.84 -15.12
N GLU A 17 -1.67 -2.59 -13.93
CA GLU A 17 -3.01 -1.99 -13.75
C GLU A 17 -3.06 -0.56 -14.30
N TRP A 18 -2.04 0.24 -14.03
CA TRP A 18 -1.94 1.60 -14.56
C TRP A 18 -1.77 1.61 -16.09
N GLU A 19 -0.95 0.74 -16.67
CA GLU A 19 -0.77 0.63 -18.12
C GLU A 19 -2.07 0.27 -18.86
N SER A 20 -2.91 -0.54 -18.21
CA SER A 20 -4.22 -0.97 -18.70
C SER A 20 -5.30 0.10 -18.54
N ASN A 21 -5.03 1.19 -17.80
CA ASN A 21 -6.00 2.26 -17.57
C ASN A 21 -6.08 3.19 -18.79
N PRO A 22 -7.23 3.27 -19.48
CA PRO A 22 -7.37 4.13 -20.66
C PRO A 22 -7.28 5.63 -20.33
N LYS A 23 -7.61 6.02 -19.08
CA LYS A 23 -7.58 7.42 -18.66
C LYS A 23 -6.20 8.06 -18.77
N ARG A 24 -5.13 7.26 -18.65
CA ARG A 24 -3.76 7.78 -18.73
C ARG A 24 -3.43 8.44 -20.07
N MET A 25 -4.18 8.13 -21.12
CA MET A 25 -3.97 8.68 -22.47
C MET A 25 -4.99 9.75 -22.86
N GLU A 26 -5.89 10.16 -21.96
CA GLU A 26 -6.89 11.20 -22.24
C GLU A 26 -6.26 12.58 -22.41
N SER A 27 -5.25 12.89 -21.59
CA SER A 27 -4.45 14.11 -21.70
C SER A 27 -3.10 13.96 -21.01
N GLY A 28 -2.18 14.90 -21.24
CA GLY A 28 -0.90 14.93 -20.50
C GLY A 28 -1.11 15.10 -18.98
N TYR A 29 -2.13 15.84 -18.57
CA TYR A 29 -2.50 15.97 -17.16
C TYR A 29 -3.00 14.65 -16.58
N ASP A 30 -3.82 13.91 -17.32
CA ASP A 30 -4.35 12.62 -16.85
C ASP A 30 -3.27 11.54 -16.77
N TYR A 31 -2.27 11.59 -17.68
CA TYR A 31 -1.09 10.74 -17.61
C TYR A 31 -0.33 10.95 -16.29
N GLU A 32 0.00 12.21 -15.99
CA GLU A 32 0.76 12.57 -14.78
C GLU A 32 -0.03 12.30 -13.50
N SER A 33 -1.32 12.65 -13.48
CA SER A 33 -2.17 12.48 -12.29
C SER A 33 -2.39 11.01 -11.95
N THR A 34 -2.72 10.17 -12.94
CA THR A 34 -2.92 8.73 -12.72
C THR A 34 -1.62 8.01 -12.33
N TYR A 35 -0.47 8.45 -12.85
CA TYR A 35 0.83 7.94 -12.44
C TYR A 35 1.17 8.31 -10.99
N ALA A 36 0.95 9.57 -10.61
CA ALA A 36 1.15 10.03 -9.24
C ALA A 36 0.24 9.28 -8.25
N GLU A 37 -1.02 9.05 -8.60
CA GLU A 37 -1.95 8.24 -7.79
C GLU A 37 -1.48 6.79 -7.62
N MET A 38 -0.99 6.16 -8.69
CA MET A 38 -0.42 4.81 -8.65
C MET A 38 0.78 4.76 -7.67
N MET A 39 1.73 5.68 -7.81
CA MET A 39 2.92 5.72 -6.96
C MET A 39 2.57 5.96 -5.48
N HIS A 40 1.61 6.83 -5.19
CA HIS A 40 1.16 7.08 -3.82
C HIS A 40 0.56 5.83 -3.15
N LYS A 41 -0.26 5.06 -3.89
CA LYS A 41 -0.80 3.78 -3.39
C LYS A 41 0.29 2.76 -3.15
N LEU A 42 1.22 2.64 -4.09
CA LEU A 42 2.35 1.72 -3.99
C LEU A 42 3.26 2.06 -2.81
N GLU A 43 3.59 3.32 -2.60
CA GLU A 43 4.42 3.77 -1.48
C GLU A 43 3.79 3.37 -0.14
N GLN A 44 2.48 3.57 0.01
CA GLN A 44 1.75 3.17 1.22
C GLN A 44 1.83 1.67 1.47
N GLU A 45 1.64 0.84 0.45
CA GLU A 45 1.71 -0.62 0.60
C GLU A 45 3.13 -1.13 0.87
N VAL A 46 4.13 -0.59 0.17
CA VAL A 46 5.53 -0.95 0.42
C VAL A 46 5.95 -0.53 1.82
N LEU A 47 5.52 0.65 2.29
CA LEU A 47 5.77 1.09 3.66
C LEU A 47 5.11 0.13 4.67
N GLN A 48 3.85 -0.25 4.48
CA GLN A 48 3.17 -1.22 5.35
C GLN A 48 3.89 -2.58 5.36
N LEU A 49 4.34 -3.07 4.20
CA LEU A 49 5.14 -4.29 4.13
C LEU A 49 6.47 -4.17 4.88
N SER A 50 7.11 -3.01 4.84
CA SER A 50 8.41 -2.78 5.50
C SER A 50 8.31 -2.73 7.03
N VAL A 51 7.19 -2.24 7.56
CA VAL A 51 6.97 -2.05 9.01
C VAL A 51 6.32 -3.30 9.65
N GLY A 52 5.71 -4.19 8.85
CA GLY A 52 4.97 -5.36 9.33
C GLY A 52 3.53 -5.01 9.73
N GLU A 53 2.82 -5.91 10.45
CA GLU A 53 1.45 -5.64 10.92
C GLU A 53 1.40 -4.39 11.81
N ILE A 54 1.02 -3.25 11.22
CA ILE A 54 0.66 -2.06 11.98
C ILE A 54 -0.71 -2.37 12.60
N PRO A 55 -0.84 -2.34 13.94
CA PRO A 55 -2.11 -2.59 14.60
C PRO A 55 -3.16 -1.65 14.02
N LYS A 56 -4.23 -2.21 13.44
CA LYS A 56 -5.36 -1.45 12.85
C LYS A 56 -5.97 -0.44 13.82
N ASP A 57 -5.73 -0.61 15.11
CA ASP A 57 -6.29 0.24 16.15
C ASP A 57 -5.24 0.50 17.25
N LYS A 58 -5.02 1.79 17.56
CA LYS A 58 -4.17 2.22 18.69
C LYS A 58 -4.75 1.75 20.03
N ASN A 59 -6.04 1.42 20.11
CA ASN A 59 -6.73 1.07 21.35
C ASN A 59 -6.67 -0.41 21.77
N VAL A 60 -6.17 -1.34 20.95
CA VAL A 60 -6.12 -2.77 21.34
C VAL A 60 -5.23 -3.00 22.57
N LYS A 61 -4.17 -2.18 22.76
CA LYS A 61 -3.30 -2.25 23.94
C LYS A 61 -4.02 -1.92 25.26
N LYS A 62 -5.20 -1.28 25.24
CA LYS A 62 -5.93 -0.91 26.45
C LYS A 62 -6.73 -2.08 27.05
N ASN A 63 -7.12 -3.06 26.24
CA ASN A 63 -7.94 -4.19 26.69
C ASN A 63 -7.14 -5.43 27.09
N PHE A 64 -5.87 -5.55 26.69
CA PHE A 64 -5.05 -6.73 27.02
C PHE A 64 -4.64 -6.82 28.50
N ARG A 65 -4.86 -5.76 29.29
CA ARG A 65 -4.54 -5.74 30.73
C ARG A 65 -5.70 -6.10 31.66
N LEU A 66 -6.92 -6.30 31.14
CA LEU A 66 -8.11 -6.52 31.98
C LEU A 66 -8.42 -8.01 32.26
N ASP A 67 -7.73 -8.95 31.61
CA ASP A 67 -7.98 -10.40 31.78
C ASP A 67 -6.92 -11.15 32.60
N LEU A 68 -6.00 -10.44 33.27
CA LEU A 68 -5.00 -11.04 34.16
C LEU A 68 -5.36 -10.94 35.66
N GLU A 69 -6.57 -10.47 35.99
CA GLU A 69 -7.06 -10.30 37.37
C GLU A 69 -8.43 -10.97 37.62
N LYS A 70 -8.63 -12.22 37.19
CA LYS A 70 -9.76 -13.04 37.68
C LYS A 70 -9.32 -14.43 38.12
#